data_AF-A0A8I0HBV9-F1
#
_entry.id   AF-A0A8I0HBV9-F1
#
_cell.length_a   1.000
_cell.length_b   1.000
_cell.length_c   1.000
_cell.angle_alpha   90.00
_cell.angle_beta   90.00
_cell.angle_gamma   90.00
#
_symmetry.space_group_name_H-M   'P 1'
#
loop_
_entity.id
_entity.type
_entity.pdbx_description
1 polymer ?
#
loop_
_entity_poly.entity_id
_entity_poly.type
_entity_poly.pdbx_seq_one_letter_code
_entity_poly.pdbx_strand_id
1 'polypeptide(L)'
;LVESFLPDELAIEAPFFGKNVQSMLKLGRAQGVAMAAALSRDVPITEYEPRKIKMAITGNGAASKEQVSAMLQRILKIPDSRMADKL
;
A
#
# COMPACT_ATOMS: atom_id res chain seq x y z
N LEU A 1 9.02 9.14 -10.29
CA LEU A 1 7.81 9.25 -9.44
C LEU A 1 8.02 10.25 -8.31
N VAL A 2 8.89 9.97 -7.33
CA VAL A 2 9.17 10.91 -6.22
C VAL A 2 9.58 12.30 -6.74
N GLU A 3 10.54 12.38 -7.65
CA GLU A 3 10.97 13.66 -8.26
C GLU A 3 9.90 14.32 -9.14
N SER A 4 9.04 13.51 -9.76
CA SER A 4 8.06 13.99 -10.74
C SER A 4 6.81 14.57 -10.08
N PHE A 5 6.44 14.02 -8.91
CA PHE A 5 5.21 14.36 -8.20
C PHE A 5 5.45 15.10 -6.88
N LEU A 6 6.69 15.14 -6.37
CA LEU A 6 7.08 15.84 -5.14
C LEU A 6 6.13 15.55 -3.96
N PRO A 7 5.96 14.27 -3.57
CA PRO A 7 5.01 13.91 -2.51
C PRO A 7 5.47 14.44 -1.15
N ASP A 8 4.52 14.86 -0.32
CA ASP A 8 4.78 15.27 1.07
C ASP A 8 5.02 14.08 2.01
N GLU A 9 4.56 12.88 1.64
CA GLU A 9 4.70 11.65 2.44
C GLU A 9 4.67 10.39 1.56
N LEU A 10 5.40 9.36 1.99
CA LEU A 10 5.25 7.99 1.50
C LEU A 10 4.48 7.14 2.53
N ALA A 11 3.26 6.75 2.18
CA ALA A 11 2.51 5.74 2.92
C ALA A 11 2.82 4.34 2.38
N ILE A 12 3.19 3.39 3.25
CA ILE A 12 3.47 2.01 2.88
C ILE A 12 2.83 1.01 3.86
N GLU A 13 2.48 -0.18 3.38
CA GLU A 13 1.98 -1.26 4.23
C GLU A 13 3.11 -1.84 5.09
N ALA A 14 2.86 -1.96 6.40
CA ALA A 14 3.79 -2.59 7.33
C ALA A 14 3.94 -4.09 7.00
N PRO A 15 5.15 -4.65 7.06
CA PRO A 15 5.38 -6.04 6.72
C PRO A 15 4.59 -6.98 7.67
N PHE A 16 3.73 -7.81 7.09
CA PHE A 16 3.01 -8.84 7.83
C PHE A 16 3.85 -10.11 7.95
N PHE A 17 3.94 -10.73 9.14
CA PHE A 17 4.65 -12.00 9.35
C PHE A 17 4.00 -13.14 8.56
N GLY A 18 4.49 -13.39 7.35
CA GLY A 18 4.10 -14.52 6.51
C GLY A 18 4.75 -15.84 6.97
N LYS A 19 4.12 -16.97 6.62
CA LYS A 19 4.65 -18.32 6.90
C LYS A 19 5.96 -18.64 6.17
N ASN A 20 6.29 -17.90 5.10
CA ASN A 20 7.47 -18.17 4.25
C ASN A 20 8.50 -17.04 4.34
N VAL A 21 9.61 -17.34 5.01
CA VAL A 21 10.74 -16.42 5.26
C VAL A 21 11.41 -15.93 3.97
N GLN A 22 11.52 -16.76 2.93
CA GLN A 22 12.17 -16.35 1.68
C GLN A 22 11.34 -15.32 0.91
N SER A 23 10.02 -15.51 0.87
CA SER A 23 9.10 -14.54 0.26
C SER A 23 9.12 -13.22 1.03
N MET A 24 9.16 -13.29 2.36
CA MET A 24 9.28 -12.10 3.23
C MET A 24 10.58 -11.33 2.97
N LEU A 25 11.71 -12.03 2.83
CA LEU A 25 12.99 -11.38 2.55
C LEU A 25 12.99 -10.68 1.17
N LYS A 26 12.38 -11.30 0.16
CA LYS A 26 12.22 -10.68 -1.17
C LYS A 26 11.37 -9.42 -1.10
N LEU A 27 10.25 -9.47 -0.38
CA LEU A 27 9.37 -8.31 -0.19
C LEU A 27 10.08 -7.19 0.57
N GLY A 28 10.74 -7.52 1.69
CA GLY A 28 11.47 -6.54 2.50
C GLY A 28 12.59 -5.83 1.73
N ARG A 29 13.28 -6.54 0.82
CA ARG A 29 14.26 -5.91 -0.09
C ARG A 29 13.60 -4.89 -1.03
N ALA A 30 12.45 -5.24 -1.62
CA ALA A 30 11.73 -4.33 -2.50
C ALA A 30 11.22 -3.08 -1.75
N GLN A 31 10.64 -3.27 -0.56
CA GLN A 31 10.21 -2.17 0.30
C GLN A 31 11.39 -1.29 0.72
N GLY A 32 12.51 -1.90 1.11
CA GLY A 32 13.73 -1.17 1.49
C GLY A 32 14.25 -0.26 0.38
N VAL A 33 14.22 -0.72 -0.89
CA VAL A 33 14.59 0.12 -2.04
C VAL A 33 13.61 1.28 -2.24
N ALA A 34 12.30 1.03 -2.11
CA ALA A 34 11.28 2.08 -2.23
C ALA A 34 11.41 3.14 -1.12
N MET A 35 11.66 2.70 0.12
CA MET A 35 11.88 3.58 1.26
C MET A 35 13.18 4.39 1.10
N ALA A 36 14.27 3.76 0.65
CA ALA A 36 15.52 4.46 0.39
C ALA A 36 15.35 5.57 -0.67
N ALA A 37 14.57 5.31 -1.72
CA ALA A 37 14.27 6.32 -2.73
C ALA A 37 13.51 7.53 -2.14
N ALA A 38 12.53 7.32 -1.25
CA ALA A 38 11.84 8.41 -0.57
C ALA A 38 12.73 9.16 0.43
N LEU A 39 13.49 8.44 1.26
CA LEU A 39 14.44 9.04 2.22
C LEU A 39 15.51 9.88 1.55
N SER A 40 16.00 9.48 0.37
CA SER A 40 16.99 10.26 -0.39
C SER A 40 16.50 11.64 -0.85
N ARG A 41 15.20 11.91 -0.71
CA ARG A 41 14.54 13.18 -1.03
C ARG A 41 13.85 13.80 0.19
N ASP A 42 14.23 13.36 1.39
CA ASP A 42 13.67 13.83 2.67
C ASP A 42 12.14 13.67 2.78
N VAL A 43 11.55 12.72 2.04
CA VAL A 43 10.13 12.43 2.12
C VAL A 43 9.87 11.53 3.35
N PRO A 44 9.05 11.97 4.33
CA PRO A 44 8.71 11.17 5.50
C PRO A 44 7.97 9.89 5.09
N ILE A 45 8.21 8.81 5.84
CA ILE A 45 7.64 7.49 5.58
C ILE A 45 6.79 7.07 6.77
N THR A 46 5.55 6.67 6.50
CA THR A 46 4.66 6.11 7.51
C THR A 46 4.20 4.72 7.10
N GLU A 47 4.37 3.77 8.01
CA GLU A 47 3.93 2.38 7.85
C GLU A 47 2.54 2.16 8.46
N TYR A 48 1.70 1.40 7.76
CA TYR A 48 0.33 1.11 8.19
C TYR A 48 0.06 -0.39 8.25
N GLU A 49 -0.50 -0.86 9.37
CA GLU A 49 -0.90 -2.25 9.49
C GLU A 49 -2.02 -2.60 8.49
N PRO A 50 -2.01 -3.81 7.89
CA PRO A 50 -3.02 -4.23 6.91
C PRO A 50 -4.45 -4.10 7.44
N ARG A 51 -4.65 -4.40 8.73
CA ARG A 51 -5.97 -4.28 9.39
C ARG A 51 -6.43 -2.82 9.49
N LYS A 52 -5.51 -1.89 9.75
CA LYS A 52 -5.81 -0.45 9.83
C LYS A 52 -6.17 0.11 8.46
N ILE A 53 -5.47 -0.34 7.41
CA ILE A 53 -5.78 0.01 6.02
C ILE A 53 -7.20 -0.43 5.65
N LYS A 54 -7.53 -1.71 5.90
CA LYS A 54 -8.87 -2.27 5.63
C LYS A 54 -9.96 -1.54 6.40
N MET A 55 -9.72 -1.25 7.67
CA MET A 55 -10.65 -0.50 8.53
C MET A 55 -10.91 0.91 7.97
N ALA A 56 -9.87 1.64 7.56
CA ALA A 56 -10.00 3.00 7.04
C ALA A 56 -10.81 3.07 5.74
N ILE A 57 -10.70 2.05 4.87
CA ILE A 57 -11.37 2.02 3.57
C ILE A 57 -12.81 1.48 3.67
N THR A 58 -13.00 0.41 4.42
CA THR A 58 -14.26 -0.38 4.40
C THR A 58 -15.09 -0.26 5.67
N GLY A 59 -14.54 0.32 6.74
CA GLY A 59 -15.12 0.25 8.09
C GLY A 59 -14.97 -1.11 8.76
N ASN A 60 -14.28 -2.08 8.13
CA ASN A 60 -14.05 -3.42 8.67
C ASN A 60 -12.60 -3.87 8.47
N GLY A 61 -11.86 -4.06 9.56
CA GLY A 61 -10.46 -4.52 9.52
C GLY A 61 -10.27 -5.94 8.97
N ALA A 62 -11.34 -6.75 8.90
CA ALA A 62 -11.31 -8.11 8.36
C ALA A 62 -11.82 -8.19 6.91
N ALA A 63 -12.04 -7.06 6.23
CA ALA A 63 -12.55 -7.04 4.86
C ALA A 63 -11.69 -7.85 3.88
N SER A 64 -12.35 -8.45 2.89
CA SER A 64 -11.69 -9.15 1.79
C SER A 64 -11.04 -8.15 0.82
N LYS A 65 -10.17 -8.63 -0.06
CA LYS A 65 -9.50 -7.80 -1.07
C LYS A 65 -10.50 -7.20 -2.06
N GLU A 66 -11.51 -7.98 -2.42
CA GLU A 66 -12.59 -7.61 -3.32
C GLU A 66 -13.43 -6.48 -2.72
N GLN A 67 -13.72 -6.56 -1.42
CA GLN A 67 -14.44 -5.50 -0.70
C GLN A 67 -13.64 -4.20 -0.65
N VAL A 68 -12.32 -4.28 -0.41
CA VAL A 68 -11.44 -3.11 -0.44
C VAL A 68 -11.42 -2.47 -1.83
N SER A 69 -11.27 -3.28 -2.88
CA SER A 69 -11.26 -2.82 -4.28
C SER A 69 -12.56 -2.10 -4.67
N ALA A 70 -13.72 -2.71 -4.36
CA ALA A 70 -15.02 -2.12 -4.65
C ALA A 70 -15.23 -0.77 -3.92
N MET A 71 -14.77 -0.67 -2.68
CA MET A 71 -14.84 0.59 -1.93
C MET A 71 -13.91 1.66 -2.53
N LEU A 72 -12.70 1.29 -2.94
CA LEU A 72 -11.77 2.20 -3.61
C LEU A 72 -12.32 2.72 -4.95
N GLN A 73 -12.94 1.85 -5.77
CA GLN A 73 -13.63 2.29 -6.99
C GLN A 73 -14.64 3.39 -6.70
N ARG A 74 -15.47 3.18 -5.66
CA ARG A 74 -16.53 4.11 -5.28
C ARG A 74 -15.98 5.43 -4.72
N ILE A 75 -14.95 5.38 -3.87
CA ILE A 75 -14.35 6.56 -3.24
C ILE A 75 -13.62 7.41 -4.28
N LEU A 76 -12.80 6.78 -5.13
CA LEU A 76 -11.94 7.46 -6.10
C LEU A 76 -12.61 7.65 -7.47
N LYS A 77 -13.86 7.19 -7.65
CA LYS A 77 -14.63 7.24 -8.89
C LYS A 77 -13.87 6.66 -10.09
N ILE A 78 -13.17 5.55 -9.86
CA ILE A 78 -12.39 4.86 -10.90
C ILE A 78 -13.37 4.04 -11.75
N PRO A 79 -13.38 4.20 -13.08
CA PRO A 79 -14.23 3.39 -13.95
C PRO A 79 -13.72 1.95 -14.03
N ASP A 80 -14.63 0.99 -14.24
CA ASP A 80 -14.29 -0.45 -14.26
C ASP A 80 -13.15 -0.79 -15.22
N SER A 81 -13.08 -0.12 -16.38
CA SER A 81 -12.03 -0.30 -17.39
C SER A 81 -10.63 0.12 -16.95
N ARG A 82 -10.50 0.85 -15.83
CA ARG A 82 -9.24 1.35 -15.27
C ARG A 82 -8.95 0.81 -13.89
N MET A 83 -9.80 -0.06 -13.34
CA MET A 83 -9.44 -0.73 -12.10
C MET A 83 -8.37 -1.78 -12.40
N ALA A 84 -7.33 -1.83 -11.57
CA ALA A 84 -6.31 -2.87 -11.71
C ALA A 84 -6.94 -4.24 -11.48
N ASP A 85 -6.75 -5.18 -12.41
CA ASP A 85 -7.39 -6.50 -12.40
C ASP A 85 -7.06 -7.38 -11.16
N LYS A 86 -6.17 -6.93 -10.26
CA LYS A 86 -5.75 -7.67 -9.07
C LYS A 86 -5.35 -6.70 -7.94
N LEU A 87 -6.26 -6.49 -6.98
CA LEU A 87 -5.90 -6.19 -5.58
C LEU A 87 -5.90 -7.50 -4.79
#